data_AF-A0AAU2X0R8-F1
#
_entry.id   AF-A0AAU2X0R8-F1
#
_cell.length_a   1.000
_cell.length_b   1.000
_cell.length_c   1.000
_cell.angle_alpha   90.00
_cell.angle_beta   90.00
_cell.angle_gamma   90.00
#
_symmetry.space_group_name_H-M   'P 1'
#
loop_
_entity.id
_entity.type
_entity.pdbx_description
1 polymer ?
#
loop_
_entity_poly.entity_id
_entity_poly.type
_entity_poly.pdbx_seq_one_letter_code
_entity_poly.pdbx_strand_id
1 'polypeptide(L)' 'MTAPVRRGAQLDVKRRRDVRGEEREQLRQVLAIGYRAGASIRALGAAHDDLSYGLTRTLLLEAGVTMRSRARRPKPTP' A
#
# COMPACT_ATOMS: atom_id res chain seq x y z
N MET A 1 9.81 -9.92 26.42
CA MET A 1 8.37 -9.60 26.46
C MET A 1 8.00 -8.92 25.15
N THR A 2 7.55 -9.70 24.16
CA THR A 2 7.23 -9.22 22.80
C THR A 2 5.76 -8.80 22.77
N ALA A 3 5.52 -7.51 22.51
CA ALA A 3 4.18 -6.92 22.52
C ALA A 3 3.21 -7.63 21.54
N PRO A 4 1.93 -7.81 21.91
CA PRO A 4 0.96 -8.49 21.07
C PRO A 4 0.54 -7.58 19.91
N VAL A 5 0.80 -8.03 18.68
CA VAL A 5 0.26 -7.41 17.46
C VAL A 5 -1.23 -7.77 17.37
N ARG A 6 -2.09 -6.93 17.94
CA ARG A 6 -3.54 -6.92 17.66
C ARG A 6 -3.96 -5.55 17.16
N ARG A 7 -4.24 -5.46 15.85
CA ARG A 7 -5.17 -4.53 15.15
C ARG A 7 -4.94 -4.70 13.64
N GLY A 8 -5.93 -4.92 12.76
CA GLY A 8 -7.37 -4.92 12.94
C GLY A 8 -8.03 -5.94 12.02
N ALA A 9 -8.87 -6.77 12.63
CA ALA A 9 -10.18 -7.02 12.05
C ALA A 9 -10.94 -5.67 12.04
N GLN A 10 -11.87 -5.53 11.10
CA GLN A 10 -12.83 -4.41 10.94
C GLN A 10 -12.41 -3.29 9.98
N LEU A 11 -12.64 -3.55 8.68
CA LEU A 11 -13.42 -2.64 7.85
C LEU A 11 -14.41 -3.50 7.06
N ASP A 12 -15.33 -4.10 7.81
CA ASP A 12 -16.59 -4.57 7.26
C ASP A 12 -17.35 -3.33 6.74
N VAL A 13 -17.78 -3.38 5.48
CA VAL A 13 -19.06 -2.82 5.03
C VAL A 13 -19.26 -1.30 5.23
N LYS A 14 -18.93 -0.50 4.19
CA LYS A 14 -19.79 0.66 3.78
C LYS A 14 -19.42 1.42 2.50
N ARG A 15 -18.31 1.13 1.82
CA ARG A 15 -17.88 1.89 0.62
C ARG A 15 -17.80 1.09 -0.68
N ARG A 16 -18.69 0.11 -0.89
CA ARG A 16 -19.11 -0.26 -2.26
C ARG A 16 -20.05 0.81 -2.84
N ARG A 17 -19.71 2.09 -2.65
CA ARG A 17 -20.36 3.19 -3.34
C ARG A 17 -19.27 3.73 -4.23
N ASP A 18 -19.40 3.46 -5.52
CA ASP A 18 -18.83 4.25 -6.61
C ASP A 18 -17.83 5.31 -6.19
N VAL A 19 -16.62 4.90 -5.79
CA VAL A 19 -15.48 5.81 -5.81
C VAL A 19 -15.21 5.99 -7.28
N ARG A 20 -15.91 6.98 -7.86
CA ARG A 20 -15.83 7.47 -9.23
C ARG A 20 -14.39 7.34 -9.69
N GLY A 21 -14.18 6.75 -10.86
CA GLY A 21 -12.84 6.39 -11.36
C GLY A 21 -11.80 7.49 -11.22
N GLU A 22 -12.22 8.76 -11.25
CA GLU A 22 -11.40 9.94 -11.03
C GLU A 22 -10.77 10.02 -9.63
N GLU A 23 -11.52 9.81 -8.55
CA GLU A 23 -10.98 9.87 -7.18
C GLU A 23 -10.03 8.70 -6.92
N ARG A 24 -10.34 7.53 -7.50
CA ARG A 24 -9.45 6.37 -7.47
C ARG A 24 -8.16 6.64 -8.26
N GLU A 25 -8.26 7.29 -9.41
CA GLU A 25 -7.11 7.66 -10.24
C GLU A 25 -6.22 8.70 -9.54
N GLN A 26 -6.82 9.72 -8.92
CA GLN A 26 -6.07 10.67 -8.10
C GLN A 26 -5.34 9.96 -6.96
N LEU A 27 -6.01 9.03 -6.26
CA LEU A 27 -5.38 8.26 -5.19
C LEU A 27 -4.20 7.42 -5.71
N ARG A 28 -4.35 6.79 -6.89
CA ARG A 28 -3.28 6.02 -7.55
C ARG A 28 -2.07 6.90 -7.86
N GLN A 29 -2.28 8.08 -8.45
CA GLN A 29 -1.21 9.01 -8.80
C GLN A 29 -0.46 9.48 -7.55
N VAL A 30 -1.18 9.89 -6.50
CA VAL A 30 -0.58 10.35 -5.25
C VAL A 30 0.25 9.24 -4.59
N LEU A 31 -0.29 8.02 -4.50
CA LEU A 31 0.43 6.87 -3.96
C LEU A 31 1.68 6.53 -4.80
N ALA A 32 1.58 6.60 -6.12
CA ALA A 32 2.70 6.34 -7.02
C ALA A 32 3.83 7.36 -6.85
N ILE A 33 3.49 8.65 -6.70
CA ILE A 33 4.46 9.73 -6.43
C ILE A 33 5.18 9.47 -5.11
N GLY A 34 4.44 9.19 -4.03
CA GLY A 34 5.03 8.92 -2.73
C GLY A 34 5.91 7.67 -2.73
N TYR A 35 5.50 6.61 -3.45
CA TYR A 35 6.31 5.41 -3.60
C TYR A 35 7.61 5.67 -4.38
N ARG A 36 7.53 6.44 -5.47
CA ARG A 36 8.70 6.84 -6.28
C ARG A 36 9.66 7.73 -5.48
N ALA A 37 9.14 8.58 -4.58
CA ALA A 37 9.93 9.36 -3.62
C ALA A 37 10.63 8.50 -2.56
N GLY A 38 10.34 7.19 -2.49
CA GLY A 38 10.98 6.25 -1.58
C GLY A 38 10.15 5.87 -0.36
N ALA A 39 8.90 6.33 -0.26
CA ALA A 39 8.01 5.92 0.82
C ALA A 39 7.67 4.43 0.73
N SER A 40 7.51 3.79 1.89
CA SER A 40 7.07 2.39 1.96
C SER A 40 5.57 2.27 1.78
N ILE A 41 5.10 1.12 1.27
CA ILE A 41 3.66 0.83 1.06
C ILE A 41 2.87 1.01 2.38
N ARG A 42 3.46 0.64 3.52
CA ARG A 42 2.82 0.82 4.84
C ARG A 42 2.72 2.28 5.24
N ALA A 43 3.77 3.07 5.01
CA ALA A 43 3.75 4.50 5.30
C ALA A 43 2.71 5.23 4.44
N LEU A 44 2.61 4.86 3.16
CA LEU A 44 1.60 5.39 2.25
C LEU A 44 0.18 5.01 2.67
N GLY A 45 -0.06 3.76 3.08
CA GLY A 45 -1.37 3.36 3.57
C GLY A 45 -1.79 4.11 4.84
N ALA A 46 -0.86 4.28 5.80
CA ALA A 46 -1.12 5.03 7.03
C ALA A 46 -1.38 6.53 6.78
N ALA A 47 -0.75 7.13 5.76
CA ALA A 47 -0.90 8.54 5.44
C ALA A 47 -2.25 8.89 4.77
N HIS A 48 -2.98 7.90 4.25
CA HIS A 48 -4.19 8.10 3.43
C HIS A 48 -5.39 7.33 3.98
N ASP A 49 -5.82 7.59 5.22
CA ASP A 49 -6.97 6.92 5.87
C ASP A 49 -6.76 5.44 6.24
N ASP A 50 -5.56 5.06 6.68
CA ASP A 50 -5.26 3.70 7.15
C ASP A 50 -5.61 2.62 6.10
N LEU A 51 -5.24 2.86 4.84
CA LEU A 51 -5.45 1.90 3.78
C LEU A 51 -4.74 0.60 4.12
N SER A 52 -5.48 -0.51 3.94
CA SER A 52 -4.90 -1.82 4.06
C SER A 52 -3.76 -1.99 3.06
N TYR A 53 -2.68 -2.63 3.50
CA TYR A 53 -1.51 -2.93 2.66
C TYR A 53 -1.89 -3.58 1.32
N GLY A 54 -2.88 -4.48 1.34
CA GLY A 54 -3.37 -5.14 0.13
C GLY A 54 -3.98 -4.16 -0.86
N LEU A 55 -4.79 -3.21 -0.39
CA LEU A 55 -5.41 -2.19 -1.21
C LEU A 55 -4.36 -1.21 -1.77
N THR A 56 -3.46 -0.70 -0.93
CA THR A 56 -2.38 0.19 -1.37
C THR A 56 -1.49 -0.49 -2.40
N ARG A 57 -1.17 -1.79 -2.21
CA ARG A 57 -0.41 -2.57 -3.18
C ARG A 57 -1.14 -2.70 -4.52
N THR A 58 -2.44 -3.01 -4.50
CA THR A 58 -3.24 -3.11 -5.73
C THR A 58 -3.29 -1.76 -6.46
N LEU A 59 -3.50 -0.65 -5.75
CA LEU A 59 -3.51 0.68 -6.35
C LEU A 59 -2.17 1.06 -6.97
N LEU A 60 -1.04 0.74 -6.32
CA LEU A 60 0.29 0.96 -6.88
C LEU A 60 0.54 0.13 -8.15
N LEU A 61 0.08 -1.12 -8.18
CA LEU A 61 0.17 -1.98 -9.36
C LEU A 61 -0.70 -1.47 -10.51
N GLU A 62 -1.93 -1.02 -10.22
CA GLU A 62 -2.83 -0.41 -11.19
C GLU A 62 -2.27 0.92 -11.73
N ALA A 63 -1.55 1.68 -10.90
CA ALA A 63 -0.81 2.88 -11.32
C ALA A 63 0.42 2.58 -12.19
N GLY A 64 0.71 1.30 -12.48
CA GLY A 64 1.86 0.88 -13.28
C GLY A 64 3.20 1.03 -12.56
N VAL A 65 3.21 1.14 -11.22
CA VAL A 65 4.45 1.28 -10.46
C VAL A 65 5.18 -0.06 -10.41
N THR A 66 6.42 -0.10 -10.88
CA THR A 66 7.31 -1.24 -10.66
C THR A 66 7.61 -1.35 -9.18
N MET A 67 7.08 -2.39 -8.53
CA MET A 67 7.42 -2.66 -7.13
C MET A 67 8.93 -2.85 -7.04
N ARG A 68 9.59 -2.10 -6.15
CA ARG A 68 10.98 -2.39 -5.78
C ARG A 68 11.04 -3.86 -5.40
N SER A 69 11.80 -4.62 -6.19
CA SER A 69 12.15 -5.98 -5.83
C SER A 69 12.71 -5.90 -4.43
N ARG A 70 12.10 -6.63 -3.48
CA ARG A 70 12.76 -6.89 -2.21
C ARG A 70 13.98 -7.69 -2.61
N ALA A 71 15.11 -6.99 -2.81
CA ALA A 71 16.36 -7.60 -3.19
C ALA A 71 16.54 -8.76 -2.22
N ARG A 72 16.41 -9.99 -2.76
CA ARG A 72 16.79 -11.17 -2.01
C ARG A 72 18.25 -10.91 -1.70
N ARG A 73 18.57 -10.71 -0.42
CA ARG A 73 19.96 -10.64 0.03
C ARG A 73 20.65 -11.82 -0.64
N PRO A 74 21.68 -11.60 -1.48
CA PRO A 74 22.40 -12.72 -2.07
C PRO A 74 22.82 -13.60 -0.90
N LYS A 75 22.47 -14.89 -0.97
CA LYS A 75 22.94 -15.86 0.01
C LYS A 75 24.47 -15.75 -0.03
N PRO A 76 25.17 -15.58 1.11
CA PRO A 76 26.62 -15.72 1.09
C PRO A 76 26.89 -17.16 0.65
N THR A 77 27.37 -17.31 -0.57
CA THR A 77 27.86 -18.58 -1.08
C THR A 77 29.16 -18.88 -0.32
N PRO A 78 29.30 -20.05 0.31
CA PRO A 78 30.58 -20.49 0.87
C PRO A 78 31.62 -20.74 -0.23
#